data_AF-A0A429IRT7-F1
#
_entry.id   AF-A0A429IRT7-F1
#
_cell.length_a   1.000
_cell.length_b   1.000
_cell.length_c   1.000
_cell.angle_alpha   90.00
_cell.angle_beta   90.00
_cell.angle_gamma   90.00
#
_symmetry.space_group_name_H-M   'P 1'
#
loop_
_entity.id
_entity.type
_entity.pdbx_description
1 polymer ?
#
loop_
_entity_poly.entity_id
_entity_poly.type
_entity_poly.pdbx_seq_one_letter_code
_entity_poly.pdbx_strand_id
1 'polypeptide(L)'
;MTLVQMQTRPAGAGPTHRKAVEAMDAAGPQVWDDMSVEVALSVMAAARTGRLVVCDQDSQRTALVTQRELTAVRNSSAYTDRVRLRDVLGVHAPFAAP
;
A
#
# COMPACT_ATOMS: atom_id res chain seq x y z
N MET A 1 -34.89 2.43 -36.98
CA MET A 1 -33.47 2.04 -36.92
C MET A 1 -32.89 2.56 -35.60
N THR A 2 -33.01 1.83 -34.50
CA THR A 2 -32.55 2.26 -33.17
C THR A 2 -31.34 1.43 -32.76
N LEU A 3 -30.17 2.09 -32.70
CA LEU A 3 -28.93 1.49 -32.24
C LEU A 3 -29.00 1.28 -30.73
N VAL A 4 -28.98 0.01 -30.31
CA VAL A 4 -28.82 -0.41 -28.93
C VAL A 4 -27.43 0.04 -28.44
N GLN A 5 -27.40 0.99 -27.50
CA GLN A 5 -26.17 1.30 -26.78
C GLN A 5 -25.85 0.15 -25.83
N MET A 6 -24.87 -0.66 -26.21
CA MET A 6 -24.18 -1.56 -25.29
C MET A 6 -23.31 -0.71 -24.37
N GLN A 7 -23.88 -0.32 -23.22
CA GLN A 7 -23.15 0.29 -22.13
C GLN A 7 -22.17 -0.75 -21.56
N THR A 8 -20.96 -0.82 -22.11
CA THR A 8 -19.86 -1.60 -21.55
C THR A 8 -19.47 -0.94 -20.23
N ARG A 9 -20.12 -1.36 -19.14
CA ARG A 9 -19.81 -0.96 -17.77
C ARG A 9 -18.39 -1.43 -17.45
N PRO A 10 -17.39 -0.53 -17.30
CA PRO A 10 -16.09 -0.90 -16.74
C PRO A 10 -16.31 -0.97 -15.23
N ALA A 11 -16.67 -2.16 -14.73
CA ALA A 11 -16.76 -2.41 -13.31
C ALA A 11 -15.34 -2.47 -12.74
N GLY A 12 -15.01 -1.47 -11.93
CA GLY A 12 -13.78 -1.44 -11.13
C GLY A 12 -12.64 -0.77 -11.87
N ALA A 13 -12.50 0.54 -11.63
CA ALA A 13 -11.26 1.25 -11.83
C ALA A 13 -10.12 0.44 -11.20
N GLY A 14 -9.34 -0.24 -12.04
CA GLY A 14 -8.06 -0.79 -11.62
C GLY A 14 -7.28 0.38 -11.01
N PRO A 15 -6.73 0.25 -9.79
CA PRO A 15 -5.94 1.31 -9.21
C PRO A 15 -4.85 1.59 -10.22
N THR A 16 -4.91 2.81 -10.75
CA THR A 16 -3.96 3.37 -11.68
C THR A 16 -2.58 2.98 -11.18
N HIS A 17 -1.85 2.21 -11.97
CA HIS A 17 -0.44 1.89 -11.77
C HIS A 17 0.34 3.21 -11.93
N ARG A 18 0.12 4.15 -11.01
CA ARG A 18 0.68 5.49 -11.00
C ARG A 18 1.93 5.41 -10.14
N LYS A 19 2.97 4.87 -10.79
CA LYS A 19 4.37 5.24 -10.59
C LYS A 19 4.81 5.29 -9.11
N ALA A 20 4.89 4.13 -8.48
CA ALA A 20 5.50 3.99 -7.16
C ALA A 20 6.67 3.01 -7.19
N VAL A 21 7.63 3.23 -8.10
CA VAL A 21 8.98 2.68 -7.94
C VAL A 21 9.94 3.73 -8.49
N GLU A 22 10.93 4.10 -7.68
CA GLU A 22 12.03 5.05 -7.94
C GLU A 22 11.74 6.55 -7.74
N ALA A 23 11.27 6.93 -6.56
CA ALA A 23 11.70 8.20 -5.97
C ALA A 23 13.03 7.94 -5.25
N MET A 24 14.15 8.33 -5.86
CA MET A 24 15.48 8.35 -5.24
C MET A 24 15.58 9.49 -4.20
N ASP A 25 14.63 9.54 -3.27
CA ASP A 25 14.73 10.41 -2.10
C ASP A 25 15.67 9.74 -1.10
N ALA A 26 16.57 10.51 -0.48
CA ALA A 26 17.57 10.01 0.47
C ALA A 26 16.96 9.27 1.68
N ALA A 27 15.64 9.33 1.86
CA ALA A 27 14.87 8.63 2.88
C ALA A 27 14.53 7.15 2.55
N GLY A 28 14.79 6.68 1.32
CA GLY A 28 14.49 5.31 0.88
C GLY A 28 13.17 5.19 0.09
N PRO A 29 12.77 3.96 -0.29
CA PRO A 29 11.55 3.71 -1.07
C PRO A 29 10.30 4.14 -0.32
N GLN A 30 9.36 4.74 -1.07
CA GLN A 30 8.08 5.21 -0.55
C GLN A 30 6.95 4.43 -1.21
N VAL A 31 5.94 4.05 -0.44
CA VAL A 31 4.69 3.44 -0.95
C VAL A 31 3.48 4.13 -0.35
N TRP A 32 2.34 3.93 -0.99
CA TRP A 32 1.07 4.49 -0.53
C TRP A 32 0.41 3.55 0.49
N ASP A 33 -0.29 4.13 1.45
CA ASP A 33 -1.03 3.41 2.49
C ASP A 33 -2.16 2.51 1.93
N ASP A 34 -2.62 2.78 0.71
CA ASP A 34 -3.60 1.95 -0.02
C ASP A 34 -3.02 0.61 -0.50
N MET A 35 -1.69 0.50 -0.59
CA MET A 35 -1.02 -0.69 -1.12
C MET A 35 -1.06 -1.86 -0.13
N SER A 36 -1.06 -3.09 -0.65
CA SER A 36 -1.03 -4.30 0.18
C SER A 36 0.37 -4.56 0.75
N VAL A 37 0.41 -5.35 1.83
CA VAL A 37 1.65 -5.78 2.47
C VAL A 37 2.55 -6.57 1.49
N GLU A 38 1.99 -7.39 0.60
CA GLU A 38 2.76 -8.12 -0.42
C GLU A 38 3.47 -7.18 -1.40
N VAL A 39 2.81 -6.09 -1.82
CA VAL A 39 3.41 -5.08 -2.70
C VAL A 39 4.54 -4.37 -1.98
N ALA A 40 4.34 -4.00 -0.71
CA ALA A 40 5.37 -3.35 0.10
C ALA A 40 6.61 -4.25 0.29
N LEU A 41 6.42 -5.54 0.55
CA LEU A 41 7.51 -6.53 0.63
C LEU A 41 8.24 -6.67 -0.72
N SER A 42 7.51 -6.67 -1.82
CA SER A 42 8.08 -6.72 -3.17
C SER A 42 8.91 -5.47 -3.47
N VAL A 43 8.44 -4.29 -3.09
CA VAL A 43 9.18 -3.02 -3.26
C VAL A 43 10.43 -3.00 -2.39
N MET A 44 10.36 -3.45 -1.14
CA MET A 44 11.54 -3.60 -0.27
C MET A 44 12.59 -4.54 -0.88
N ALA A 45 12.14 -5.67 -1.43
CA ALA A 45 13.02 -6.62 -2.11
C ALA A 45 13.66 -6.03 -3.37
N ALA A 46 12.87 -5.33 -4.19
CA ALA A 46 13.35 -4.64 -5.39
C ALA A 46 14.39 -3.56 -5.07
N ALA A 47 14.15 -2.78 -4.01
CA ALA A 47 15.04 -1.71 -3.56
C ALA A 47 16.16 -2.19 -2.61
N ARG A 48 16.22 -3.49 -2.29
CA ARG A 48 17.19 -4.10 -1.37
C ARG A 48 17.32 -3.36 -0.02
N THR A 49 16.18 -2.93 0.53
CA THR A 49 16.10 -2.23 1.81
C THR A 49 15.20 -2.99 2.78
N GLY A 50 15.53 -2.91 4.08
CA GLY A 50 14.66 -3.42 5.15
C GLY A 50 13.66 -2.39 5.70
N ARG A 51 13.66 -1.17 5.16
CA ARG A 51 12.84 -0.04 5.61
C ARG A 51 12.12 0.60 4.44
N LEU A 52 10.87 0.98 4.67
CA LEU A 52 10.01 1.57 3.66
C LEU A 52 9.13 2.63 4.31
N VAL A 53 9.05 3.80 3.69
CA VAL A 53 8.21 4.91 4.16
C VAL A 53 6.82 4.75 3.56
N VAL A 54 5.79 4.88 4.40
CA VAL A 54 4.40 4.87 3.99
C VAL A 54 3.92 6.32 3.94
N CYS A 55 3.39 6.71 2.79
CA CYS A 55 2.72 7.98 2.59
C CYS A 55 1.21 7.75 2.49
N ASP A 56 0.42 8.68 3.03
CA ASP A 56 -1.03 8.67 2.83
C ASP A 56 -1.43 9.25 1.46
N GLN A 57 -2.74 9.42 1.28
CA GLN A 57 -3.35 10.01 0.09
C GLN A 57 -2.90 11.46 -0.17
N ASP A 58 -2.48 12.18 0.86
CA ASP A 58 -1.99 13.56 0.81
C ASP A 58 -0.47 13.63 0.55
N SER A 59 0.17 12.50 0.23
CA SER A 59 1.62 12.37 0.08
C SER A 59 2.40 12.71 1.35
N GLN A 60 1.73 12.73 2.51
CA GLN A 60 2.35 12.98 3.79
C GLN A 60 2.93 11.67 4.31
N ARG A 61 4.17 11.70 4.82
CA ARG A 61 4.79 10.54 5.44
C ARG A 61 4.05 10.24 6.74
N THR A 62 3.24 9.19 6.73
CA THR A 62 2.43 8.79 7.88
C THR A 62 3.12 7.76 8.76
N ALA A 63 3.96 6.91 8.16
CA ALA A 63 4.67 5.89 8.90
C ALA A 63 5.96 5.42 8.24
N LEU A 64 6.78 4.74 9.02
CA LEU A 64 7.95 4.00 8.55
C LEU A 64 7.74 2.54 8.96
N VAL A 65 7.67 1.64 7.99
CA VAL A 65 7.51 0.21 8.24
C VAL A 65 8.80 -0.54 7.92
N THR A 66 9.07 -1.56 8.73
CA THR A 66 10.21 -2.46 8.50
C THR A 66 9.75 -3.78 7.87
N GLN A 67 10.64 -4.40 7.10
CA GLN A 67 10.38 -5.71 6.50
C GLN A 67 9.95 -6.75 7.54
N ARG A 68 10.57 -6.70 8.73
CA ARG A 68 10.26 -7.59 9.84
C ARG A 68 8.83 -7.42 10.34
N GLU A 69 8.35 -6.19 10.48
CA GLU A 69 6.98 -5.91 10.91
C GLU A 69 5.96 -6.40 9.87
N LEU A 70 6.18 -6.08 8.60
CA LEU A 70 5.33 -6.57 7.52
C LEU A 70 5.30 -8.10 7.45
N THR A 71 6.44 -8.76 7.67
CA THR A 71 6.53 -10.22 7.70
C THR A 71 5.81 -10.81 8.91
N ALA A 72 5.90 -10.16 10.09
CA ALA A 72 5.18 -10.57 11.29
C ALA A 72 3.66 -10.47 11.08
N VAL A 73 3.21 -9.39 10.43
CA VAL A 73 1.79 -9.19 10.07
C VAL A 73 1.35 -10.23 9.07
N ARG A 74 2.12 -10.49 8.01
CA ARG A 74 1.82 -11.54 7.02
C ARG A 74 1.70 -12.94 7.64
N ASN A 75 2.51 -13.22 8.66
CA ASN A 75 2.48 -14.48 9.40
C ASN A 75 1.34 -14.56 10.43
N SER A 76 0.60 -13.47 10.65
CA SER A 76 -0.55 -13.45 11.56
C SER A 76 -1.76 -14.14 10.95
N SER A 77 -2.54 -14.85 11.77
CA SER A 77 -3.80 -15.48 11.33
C SER A 77 -4.88 -14.46 10.95
N ALA A 78 -4.73 -13.20 11.37
CA ALA A 78 -5.62 -12.11 11.01
C ALA A 78 -5.31 -11.52 9.61
N TYR A 79 -4.20 -11.95 8.99
CA TYR A 79 -3.80 -11.44 7.69
C TYR A 79 -4.67 -12.03 6.59
N THR A 80 -5.17 -11.13 5.75
CA THR A 80 -5.77 -11.48 4.47
C THR A 80 -4.97 -10.79 3.38
N ASP A 81 -4.90 -11.35 2.19
CA ASP A 81 -4.23 -10.73 1.03
C ASP A 81 -4.79 -9.34 0.68
N ARG A 82 -5.98 -9.01 1.20
CA ARG A 82 -6.64 -7.71 1.07
C ARG A 82 -6.21 -6.67 2.10
N VAL A 83 -5.41 -7.04 3.12
CA VAL A 83 -4.94 -6.12 4.15
C VAL A 83 -4.02 -5.08 3.51
N ARG A 84 -4.42 -3.81 3.64
CA ARG A 84 -3.65 -2.67 3.14
C ARG A 84 -2.73 -2.15 4.23
N LEU A 85 -1.69 -1.43 3.86
CA LEU A 85 -0.76 -0.83 4.81
C LEU A 85 -1.46 0.10 5.80
N ARG A 86 -2.51 0.82 5.38
CA ARG A 86 -3.35 1.64 6.27
C ARG A 86 -4.04 0.84 7.37
N ASP A 87 -4.46 -0.40 7.09
CA ASP A 87 -5.11 -1.25 8.07
C ASP A 87 -4.08 -1.78 9.08
N VAL A 88 -2.87 -2.09 8.61
CA VAL A 88 -1.75 -2.48 9.48
C VAL A 88 -1.34 -1.33 10.38
N LEU A 89 -1.19 -0.13 9.81
CA LEU A 89 -0.85 1.08 10.55
C LEU A 89 -1.97 1.52 11.49
N GLY A 90 -3.23 1.34 11.13
CA GLY A 90 -4.38 1.61 12.00
C GLY A 90 -4.48 0.64 13.18
N VAL A 91 -4.06 -0.62 13.01
CA VAL A 91 -3.97 -1.61 14.09
C VAL A 91 -2.75 -1.37 14.99
N HIS A 92 -1.63 -0.90 14.42
CA HIS A 92 -0.39 -0.64 15.15
C HIS A 92 -0.26 0.77 15.72
N ALA A 93 -1.04 1.74 15.23
CA ALA A 93 -1.15 3.02 15.89
C ALA A 93 -1.81 2.78 17.25
N PRO A 94 -1.16 3.11 18.39
CA PRO A 94 -1.90 3.27 19.61
C PRO A 94 -2.98 4.28 19.29
N PHE A 95 -4.24 3.83 19.33
CA PHE A 95 -5.42 4.65 19.14
C PHE A 95 -5.16 5.97 19.88
N ALA A 96 -4.80 7.01 19.14
CA ALA A 96 -4.60 8.33 19.68
C ALA A 96 -6.02 8.84 19.94
N ALA A 97 -6.58 8.37 21.06
CA ALA A 97 -7.81 8.90 21.61
C ALA A 97 -7.54 10.36 22.01
N PRO A 98 -8.50 11.27 21.77
CA PRO A 98 -8.44 12.64 22.25
C PRO A 98 -8.41 12.75 23.78
#